data_AF-A0A2D9Y685-F1
#
_entry.id   AF-A0A2D9Y685-F1
#
_cell.length_a   1.000
_cell.length_b   1.000
_cell.length_c   1.000
_cell.angle_alpha   90.00
_cell.angle_beta   90.00
_cell.angle_gamma   90.00
#
_symmetry.space_group_name_H-M   'P 1'
#
loop_
_entity.id
_entity.type
_entity.pdbx_description
1 polymer ?
#
loop_
_entity_poly.entity_id
_entity_poly.type
_entity_poly.pdbx_seq_one_letter_code
_entity_poly.pdbx_strand_id
1 'polypeptide(L)'
;MSVFGADFDEPDPSDAYQIVGYQEYANALNNLVPLVREADEASIRAFNKIISDMPELVIYTNLSRRFGFSQVQNSSLPLRLRNISNLYRQSSLNETGNDANAYKRSGIGWLIALARLEHGSIEIGYQTNVSPYNLEELTKVETAAFSALLLDGARSHYWAMNMDLATHYLLEGNVPKVSDRTALAYGRRAVLVQEMLKTLNQLASQQFSPAQKQELQSWYKNMSAVRQGVVYNVYETYKVAIAKKGIDNIDLNGCPPLVSGIRDDILRGRASIRLEE
;
A
#
# COMPACT_ATOMS: atom_id res chain seq x y z
N MET A 1 -27.42 35.29 22.98
CA MET A 1 -26.10 35.20 22.32
C MET A 1 -25.43 33.95 22.85
N SER A 2 -25.50 32.83 22.12
CA SER A 2 -24.73 31.63 22.43
C SER A 2 -23.48 31.63 21.56
N VAL A 3 -22.32 31.65 22.21
CA VAL A 3 -21.02 31.57 21.57
C VAL A 3 -20.88 30.15 21.03
N PHE A 4 -20.74 30.00 19.70
CA PHE A 4 -20.30 28.77 19.08
C PHE A 4 -18.83 28.55 19.46
N GLY A 5 -18.58 27.75 20.49
CA GLY A 5 -17.27 27.14 20.69
C GLY A 5 -17.06 26.12 19.58
N ALA A 6 -16.01 26.27 18.78
CA ALA A 6 -15.58 25.20 17.90
C ALA A 6 -15.16 24.02 18.79
N ASP A 7 -15.94 22.94 18.79
CA ASP A 7 -15.46 21.65 19.26
C ASP A 7 -14.42 21.19 18.25
N PHE A 8 -13.15 21.23 18.66
CA PHE A 8 -12.09 20.52 17.98
C PHE A 8 -12.18 19.08 18.48
N ASP A 9 -12.43 18.13 17.57
CA ASP A 9 -12.34 16.71 17.89
C ASP A 9 -10.98 16.45 18.59
N GLU A 10 -11.01 15.72 19.71
CA GLU A 10 -9.77 15.27 20.35
C GLU A 10 -8.94 14.51 19.31
N PRO A 11 -7.63 14.81 19.16
CA PRO A 11 -6.79 14.15 18.18
C PRO A 11 -6.83 12.64 18.41
N ASP A 12 -7.22 11.90 17.37
CA ASP A 12 -7.25 10.44 17.40
C ASP A 12 -5.83 9.96 17.75
N PRO A 13 -5.63 9.15 18.82
CA PRO A 13 -4.33 8.58 19.15
C PRO A 13 -3.65 7.90 17.95
N SER A 14 -4.43 7.40 16.99
CA SER A 14 -3.94 6.81 15.75
C SER A 14 -3.13 7.79 14.87
N ASP A 15 -3.42 9.08 14.93
CA ASP A 15 -2.67 10.12 14.20
C ASP A 15 -1.31 10.37 14.88
N ALA A 16 -1.27 10.37 16.22
CA ALA A 16 -0.03 10.49 16.97
C ALA A 16 0.90 9.28 16.73
N TYR A 17 0.36 8.06 16.69
CA TYR A 17 1.15 6.86 16.38
C TYR A 17 1.68 6.85 14.94
N GLN A 18 0.91 7.37 13.97
CA GLN A 18 1.38 7.53 12.59
C GLN A 18 2.54 8.54 12.50
N ILE A 19 2.45 9.65 13.23
CA ILE A 19 3.52 10.67 13.29
C ILE A 19 4.78 10.12 13.96
N VAL A 20 4.64 9.41 15.08
CA VAL A 20 5.77 8.78 15.78
C VAL A 20 6.45 7.75 14.89
N GLY A 21 5.68 6.83 14.28
CA GLY A 21 6.23 5.84 13.36
C GLY A 21 6.92 6.47 12.15
N TYR A 22 6.30 7.49 11.53
CA TYR A 22 6.93 8.23 10.43
C TYR A 22 8.27 8.85 10.84
N GLN A 23 8.32 9.52 11.98
CA GLN A 23 9.54 10.14 12.50
C GLN A 23 10.62 9.10 12.84
N GLU A 24 10.23 7.95 13.40
CA GLU A 24 11.15 6.84 13.68
C GLU A 24 11.79 6.30 12.40
N TYR A 25 11.01 6.11 11.33
CA TYR A 25 11.55 5.66 10.05
C TYR A 25 12.44 6.72 9.39
N ALA A 26 12.05 8.00 9.44
CA ALA A 26 12.87 9.10 8.95
C ALA A 26 14.21 9.17 9.71
N ASN A 27 14.17 9.08 11.04
CA ASN A 27 15.35 9.07 11.89
C ASN A 27 16.24 7.85 11.60
N ALA A 28 15.65 6.67 11.40
CA ALA A 28 16.39 5.47 11.04
C ALA A 28 17.13 5.66 9.72
N LEU A 29 16.48 6.20 8.68
CA LEU A 29 17.12 6.48 7.40
C LEU A 29 18.26 7.51 7.53
N ASN A 30 18.02 8.62 8.23
CA ASN A 30 18.99 9.70 8.40
C ASN A 30 20.25 9.28 9.16
N ASN A 31 20.18 8.27 10.02
CA ASN A 31 21.33 7.79 10.79
C ASN A 31 21.97 6.54 10.20
N LEU A 32 21.16 5.57 9.75
CA LEU A 32 21.67 4.28 9.30
C LEU A 32 22.20 4.31 7.87
N VAL A 33 21.60 5.11 6.96
CA VAL A 33 22.09 5.19 5.57
C VAL A 33 23.50 5.78 5.50
N PRO A 34 23.82 6.92 6.17
CA PRO A 34 25.19 7.41 6.21
C PRO A 34 26.15 6.42 6.88
N LEU A 35 25.72 5.77 7.97
CA LEU A 35 26.52 4.78 8.68
C LEU A 35 26.96 3.62 7.77
N VAL A 36 26.05 3.05 6.97
CA VAL A 36 26.41 1.94 6.07
C VAL A 36 27.22 2.36 4.85
N ARG A 37 27.18 3.65 4.45
CA ARG A 37 27.99 4.16 3.33
C ARG A 37 29.46 4.28 3.68
N GLU A 38 29.75 4.70 4.90
CA GLU A 38 31.12 4.86 5.40
C GLU A 38 31.69 3.56 5.97
N ALA A 39 30.86 2.51 6.11
CA ALA A 39 31.24 1.24 6.69
C ALA A 39 31.96 0.33 5.70
N ASP A 40 33.02 -0.32 6.17
CA ASP A 40 33.64 -1.45 5.49
C ASP A 40 32.87 -2.75 5.73
N GLU A 41 33.24 -3.82 5.02
CA GLU A 41 32.57 -5.12 5.16
C GLU A 41 32.64 -5.69 6.58
N ALA A 42 33.72 -5.41 7.32
CA ALA A 42 33.88 -5.86 8.69
C ALA A 42 32.88 -5.18 9.61
N SER A 43 32.68 -3.88 9.44
CA SER A 43 31.69 -3.08 10.16
C SER A 43 30.27 -3.53 9.83
N ILE A 44 29.94 -3.75 8.55
CA ILE A 44 28.63 -4.27 8.15
C ILE A 44 28.34 -5.64 8.80
N ARG A 45 29.34 -6.54 8.87
CA ARG A 45 29.19 -7.83 9.58
C ARG A 45 28.96 -7.62 11.08
N ALA A 46 29.65 -6.68 11.71
CA ALA A 46 29.45 -6.36 13.11
C ALA A 46 28.04 -5.81 13.38
N PHE A 47 27.55 -4.88 12.55
CA PHE A 47 26.19 -4.34 12.66
C PHE A 47 25.14 -5.44 12.52
N ASN A 48 25.29 -6.31 11.52
CA ASN A 48 24.38 -7.44 11.32
C ASN A 48 24.34 -8.35 12.56
N LYS A 49 25.49 -8.66 13.16
CA LYS A 49 25.55 -9.46 14.38
C LYS A 49 24.82 -8.79 15.54
N ILE A 50 25.08 -7.50 15.80
CA ILE A 50 24.43 -6.74 16.87
C ILE A 50 22.90 -6.77 16.70
N ILE A 51 22.41 -6.53 15.47
CA ILE A 51 20.98 -6.51 15.18
C ILE A 51 20.35 -7.90 15.28
N SER A 52 21.05 -8.95 14.84
CA SER A 52 20.55 -10.33 14.96
C SER A 52 20.37 -10.78 16.41
N ASP A 53 21.10 -10.17 17.35
CA ASP A 53 20.97 -10.43 18.80
C ASP A 53 19.80 -9.65 19.44
N MET A 54 19.12 -8.76 18.69
CA MET A 54 17.99 -7.94 19.15
C MET A 54 16.65 -8.49 18.60
N PRO A 55 15.90 -9.29 19.38
CA PRO A 55 14.66 -9.93 18.89
C PRO A 55 13.56 -8.95 18.48
N GLU A 56 13.54 -7.74 19.04
CA GLU A 56 12.62 -6.65 18.71
C GLU A 56 12.84 -6.07 17.32
N LEU A 57 14.05 -6.23 16.75
CA LEU A 57 14.41 -5.75 15.42
C LEU A 57 14.20 -6.80 14.32
N VAL A 58 13.57 -7.93 14.65
CA VAL A 58 13.24 -8.98 13.69
C VAL A 58 12.10 -8.53 12.79
N ILE A 59 12.35 -8.60 11.49
CA ILE A 59 11.38 -8.26 10.45
C ILE A 59 10.75 -9.55 9.95
N TYR A 60 9.42 -9.59 9.94
CA TYR A 60 8.65 -10.74 9.47
C TYR A 60 8.14 -10.49 8.06
N THR A 61 8.56 -11.33 7.12
CA THR A 61 8.08 -11.30 5.73
C THR A 61 6.98 -12.33 5.49
N ASN A 62 6.46 -12.37 4.26
CA ASN A 62 5.36 -13.24 3.85
C ASN A 62 4.14 -13.05 4.74
N LEU A 63 3.80 -11.80 5.05
CA LEU A 63 2.62 -11.49 5.88
C LEU A 63 1.32 -11.89 5.16
N SER A 64 1.33 -11.95 3.83
CA SER A 64 0.18 -12.41 3.03
C SER A 64 -0.31 -13.82 3.38
N ARG A 65 0.53 -14.70 3.92
CA ARG A 65 0.08 -16.03 4.36
C ARG A 65 -0.91 -15.98 5.54
N ARG A 66 -0.86 -14.92 6.35
CA ARG A 66 -1.73 -14.74 7.53
C ARG A 66 -3.18 -14.54 7.17
N PHE A 67 -3.48 -14.21 5.90
CA PHE A 67 -4.86 -14.17 5.44
C PHE A 67 -5.53 -15.56 5.38
N GLY A 68 -4.81 -16.65 5.69
CA GLY A 68 -5.41 -17.92 6.06
C GLY A 68 -6.24 -18.56 4.94
N PHE A 69 -6.01 -18.20 3.69
CA PHE A 69 -6.77 -18.71 2.54
C PHE A 69 -6.67 -20.23 2.36
N SER A 70 -5.71 -20.88 3.01
CA SER A 70 -5.60 -22.34 3.07
C SER A 70 -6.45 -22.98 4.18
N GLN A 71 -6.78 -22.25 5.25
CA GLN A 71 -7.46 -22.75 6.44
C GLN A 71 -8.95 -22.39 6.49
N VAL A 72 -9.38 -21.31 5.82
CA VAL A 72 -10.81 -21.05 5.63
C VAL A 72 -11.38 -22.17 4.77
N GLN A 73 -12.25 -23.01 5.34
CA GLN A 73 -12.95 -24.03 4.57
C GLN A 73 -13.69 -23.33 3.42
N ASN A 74 -13.20 -23.52 2.20
CA ASN A 74 -13.71 -22.90 0.97
C ASN A 74 -15.25 -22.97 0.84
N SER A 75 -15.89 -23.94 1.49
CA SER A 75 -17.33 -24.13 1.57
C SER A 75 -18.10 -22.98 2.23
N SER A 76 -17.49 -22.27 3.19
CA SER A 76 -18.13 -21.18 3.94
C SER A 76 -18.03 -19.81 3.26
N LEU A 77 -17.12 -19.66 2.29
CA LEU A 77 -16.94 -18.42 1.55
C LEU A 77 -17.99 -18.28 0.44
N PRO A 78 -18.53 -17.06 0.21
CA PRO A 78 -19.27 -16.73 -1.00
C PRO A 78 -18.48 -17.13 -2.25
N LEU A 79 -19.19 -17.56 -3.32
CA LEU A 79 -18.58 -18.09 -4.54
C LEU A 79 -17.48 -17.17 -5.11
N ARG A 80 -17.70 -15.85 -5.07
CA ARG A 80 -16.73 -14.87 -5.51
C ARG A 80 -15.41 -14.96 -4.72
N LEU A 81 -15.47 -14.94 -3.38
CA LEU A 81 -14.27 -15.00 -2.55
C LEU A 81 -13.57 -16.36 -2.67
N ARG A 82 -14.32 -17.44 -2.92
CA ARG A 82 -13.74 -18.76 -3.26
C ARG A 82 -12.91 -18.70 -4.54
N ASN A 83 -13.41 -18.02 -5.58
CA ASN A 83 -12.67 -17.87 -6.83
C ASN A 83 -11.38 -17.05 -6.63
N ILE A 84 -11.44 -15.96 -5.85
CA ILE A 84 -10.24 -15.17 -5.51
C ILE A 84 -9.24 -16.02 -4.71
N SER A 85 -9.71 -16.86 -3.78
CA SER A 85 -8.83 -17.78 -3.04
C SER A 85 -8.14 -18.79 -3.95
N ASN A 86 -8.82 -19.26 -4.99
CA ASN A 86 -8.21 -20.18 -5.96
C ASN A 86 -7.16 -19.44 -6.81
N LEU A 87 -7.45 -18.22 -7.26
CA LEU A 87 -6.50 -17.38 -7.99
C LEU A 87 -5.27 -17.07 -7.13
N TYR A 88 -5.45 -16.76 -5.85
CA TYR A 88 -4.33 -16.60 -4.92
C TYR A 88 -3.44 -17.83 -4.94
N ARG A 89 -3.98 -19.04 -4.72
CA ARG A 89 -3.19 -20.28 -4.70
C ARG A 89 -2.46 -20.58 -6.01
N GLN A 90 -2.94 -20.07 -7.14
CA GLN A 90 -2.35 -20.22 -8.47
C GLN A 90 -1.33 -19.12 -8.82
N SER A 91 -1.17 -18.10 -7.96
CA SER A 91 -0.23 -17.00 -8.16
C SER A 91 1.21 -17.51 -8.34
N SER A 92 1.89 -17.01 -9.38
CA SER A 92 3.32 -17.27 -9.64
C SER A 92 4.24 -16.47 -8.72
N LEU A 93 3.67 -15.54 -7.94
CA LEU A 93 4.34 -14.69 -6.97
C LEU A 93 4.09 -15.14 -5.53
N ASN A 94 3.40 -16.27 -5.32
CA ASN A 94 3.20 -16.84 -4.00
C ASN A 94 4.45 -17.56 -3.49
N GLU A 95 4.76 -17.33 -2.22
CA GLU A 95 5.73 -18.14 -1.49
C GLU A 95 5.06 -19.40 -0.95
N THR A 96 5.60 -20.57 -1.33
CA THR A 96 5.02 -21.89 -1.05
C THR A 96 5.58 -22.58 0.20
N GLY A 97 6.35 -21.86 1.03
CA GLY A 97 6.90 -22.38 2.28
C GLY A 97 5.89 -22.40 3.44
N ASN A 98 5.99 -23.40 4.33
CA ASN A 98 5.19 -23.48 5.56
C ASN A 98 6.02 -23.26 6.84
N ASP A 99 7.31 -22.96 6.73
CA ASP A 99 8.18 -22.74 7.88
C ASP A 99 8.06 -21.30 8.38
N ALA A 100 7.47 -21.10 9.56
CA ALA A 100 7.34 -19.78 10.17
C ALA A 100 8.69 -19.11 10.49
N ASN A 101 9.76 -19.88 10.71
CA ASN A 101 11.10 -19.34 10.90
C ASN A 101 11.76 -18.95 9.57
N ALA A 102 11.33 -19.51 8.44
CA ALA A 102 11.82 -19.14 7.11
C ALA A 102 11.44 -17.71 6.69
N TYR A 103 10.67 -16.97 7.50
CA TYR A 103 10.24 -15.59 7.24
C TYR A 103 10.78 -14.56 8.22
N LYS A 104 11.57 -14.98 9.21
CA LYS A 104 12.29 -14.06 10.07
C LYS A 104 13.48 -13.52 9.30
N ARG A 105 13.64 -12.20 9.32
CA ARG A 105 14.76 -11.48 8.72
C ARG A 105 15.37 -10.57 9.79
N SER A 106 16.70 -10.46 9.77
CA SER A 106 17.45 -9.57 10.66
C SER A 106 18.65 -9.01 9.92
N GLY A 107 19.27 -7.98 10.49
CA GLY A 107 20.43 -7.30 9.94
C GLY A 107 20.12 -5.89 9.46
N ILE A 108 21.17 -5.09 9.31
CA ILE A 108 21.06 -3.65 9.06
C ILE A 108 20.38 -3.34 7.72
N GLY A 109 20.66 -4.15 6.70
CA GLY A 109 20.01 -4.02 5.40
C GLY A 109 18.50 -4.21 5.46
N TRP A 110 18.01 -5.13 6.30
CA TRP A 110 16.56 -5.34 6.48
C TRP A 110 15.92 -4.19 7.23
N LEU A 111 16.58 -3.64 8.27
CA LEU A 111 16.08 -2.49 9.01
C LEU A 111 15.98 -1.24 8.14
N ILE A 112 17.04 -0.92 7.38
CA ILE A 112 17.02 0.21 6.44
C ILE A 112 15.95 0.00 5.39
N ALA A 113 15.82 -1.22 4.84
CA ALA A 113 14.80 -1.55 3.86
C ALA A 113 13.37 -1.34 4.41
N LEU A 114 13.09 -1.78 5.64
CA LEU A 114 11.78 -1.59 6.27
C LEU A 114 11.51 -0.11 6.49
N ALA A 115 12.45 0.62 7.10
CA ALA A 115 12.29 2.06 7.32
C ALA A 115 12.03 2.81 6.01
N ARG A 116 12.74 2.45 4.93
CA ARG A 116 12.54 3.02 3.59
C ARG A 116 11.15 2.72 3.02
N LEU A 117 10.70 1.47 3.14
CA LEU A 117 9.39 1.05 2.66
C LEU A 117 8.28 1.80 3.40
N GLU A 118 8.31 1.80 4.73
CA GLU A 118 7.27 2.39 5.57
C GLU A 118 7.24 3.92 5.45
N HIS A 119 8.40 4.57 5.51
CA HIS A 119 8.51 6.02 5.28
C HIS A 119 7.95 6.41 3.91
N GLY A 120 8.41 5.75 2.84
CA GLY A 120 7.94 6.05 1.48
C GLY A 120 6.44 5.75 1.30
N SER A 121 5.92 4.71 1.96
CA SER A 121 4.50 4.36 1.93
C SER A 121 3.63 5.46 2.56
N ILE A 122 4.09 6.06 3.67
CA ILE A 122 3.43 7.21 4.31
C ILE A 122 3.52 8.44 3.40
N GLU A 123 4.69 8.73 2.82
CA GLU A 123 4.85 9.87 1.90
C GLU A 123 3.89 9.80 0.71
N ILE A 124 3.73 8.63 0.09
CA ILE A 124 2.75 8.41 -0.99
C ILE A 124 1.32 8.73 -0.53
N GLY A 125 0.99 8.39 0.72
CA GLY A 125 -0.33 8.57 1.30
C GLY A 125 -0.67 10.02 1.64
N TYR A 126 0.32 10.90 1.84
CA TYR A 126 0.07 12.21 2.45
C TYR A 126 0.72 13.41 1.74
N GLN A 127 1.71 13.20 0.87
CA GLN A 127 2.44 14.28 0.23
C GLN A 127 2.27 14.30 -1.30
N THR A 128 2.33 15.49 -1.89
CA THR A 128 2.41 15.67 -3.35
C THR A 128 3.86 15.81 -3.78
N ASN A 129 4.19 15.33 -4.99
CA ASN A 129 5.51 15.47 -5.61
C ASN A 129 6.69 14.90 -4.80
N VAL A 130 6.47 13.83 -4.04
CA VAL A 130 7.54 13.09 -3.37
C VAL A 130 8.26 12.15 -4.33
N SER A 131 9.53 11.86 -4.03
CA SER A 131 10.26 10.72 -4.61
C SER A 131 10.02 9.51 -3.71
N PRO A 132 8.95 8.73 -3.92
CA PRO A 132 8.56 7.69 -2.98
C PRO A 132 9.70 6.69 -2.81
N TYR A 133 9.93 6.31 -1.55
CA TYR A 133 11.01 5.41 -1.12
C TYR A 133 12.45 5.94 -1.31
N ASN A 134 12.62 7.16 -1.83
CA ASN A 134 13.90 7.85 -1.98
C ASN A 134 15.00 6.96 -2.60
N LEU A 135 14.76 6.47 -3.83
CA LEU A 135 15.62 5.48 -4.48
C LEU A 135 17.05 5.97 -4.77
N GLU A 136 17.25 7.28 -4.86
CA GLU A 136 18.56 7.91 -5.04
C GLU A 136 19.50 7.61 -3.87
N GLU A 137 18.92 7.46 -2.67
CA GLU A 137 19.68 7.17 -1.46
C GLU A 137 19.81 5.66 -1.17
N LEU A 138 19.32 4.79 -2.07
CA LEU A 138 19.33 3.33 -1.89
C LEU A 138 20.76 2.78 -1.95
N THR A 139 21.20 2.11 -0.88
CA THR A 139 22.51 1.47 -0.84
C THR A 139 22.44 -0.02 -1.23
N LYS A 140 23.61 -0.59 -1.58
CA LYS A 140 23.73 -2.01 -1.91
C LYS A 140 23.36 -2.92 -0.72
N VAL A 141 23.51 -2.44 0.52
CA VAL A 141 23.27 -3.21 1.73
C VAL A 141 21.79 -3.57 1.89
N GLU A 142 20.89 -2.65 1.56
CA GLU A 142 19.44 -2.86 1.69
C GLU A 142 18.73 -3.25 0.39
N THR A 143 19.33 -3.09 -0.79
CA THR A 143 18.62 -3.22 -2.09
C THR A 143 17.84 -4.53 -2.24
N ALA A 144 18.46 -5.67 -1.89
CA ALA A 144 17.80 -6.97 -1.99
C ALA A 144 16.65 -7.14 -0.97
N ALA A 145 16.87 -6.69 0.26
CA ALA A 145 15.85 -6.69 1.31
C ALA A 145 14.67 -5.78 0.95
N PHE A 146 14.97 -4.59 0.40
CA PHE A 146 13.99 -3.61 -0.03
C PHE A 146 13.12 -4.14 -1.17
N SER A 147 13.74 -4.78 -2.18
CA SER A 147 12.99 -5.42 -3.28
C SER A 147 12.08 -6.55 -2.77
N ALA A 148 12.55 -7.35 -1.81
CA ALA A 148 11.74 -8.41 -1.20
C ALA A 148 10.55 -7.84 -0.40
N LEU A 149 10.76 -6.80 0.40
CA LEU A 149 9.70 -6.15 1.18
C LEU A 149 8.68 -5.45 0.28
N LEU A 150 9.11 -4.79 -0.80
CA LEU A 150 8.20 -4.20 -1.78
C LEU A 150 7.27 -5.25 -2.39
N LEU A 151 7.82 -6.42 -2.79
CA LEU A 151 7.01 -7.49 -3.36
C LEU A 151 6.04 -8.06 -2.33
N ASP A 152 6.50 -8.30 -1.11
CA ASP A 152 5.65 -8.83 -0.03
C ASP A 152 4.54 -7.85 0.36
N GLY A 153 4.86 -6.56 0.46
CA GLY A 153 3.90 -5.49 0.71
C GLY A 153 2.85 -5.39 -0.40
N ALA A 154 3.29 -5.34 -1.66
CA ALA A 154 2.39 -5.29 -2.82
C ALA A 154 1.46 -6.51 -2.85
N ARG A 155 2.01 -7.72 -2.68
CA ARG A 155 1.25 -8.97 -2.61
C ARG A 155 0.23 -8.95 -1.48
N SER A 156 0.66 -8.54 -0.27
CA SER A 156 -0.20 -8.51 0.91
C SER A 156 -1.37 -7.54 0.74
N HIS A 157 -1.12 -6.31 0.30
CA HIS A 157 -2.17 -5.33 0.06
C HIS A 157 -3.09 -5.73 -1.08
N TYR A 158 -2.54 -6.21 -2.20
CA TYR A 158 -3.32 -6.64 -3.35
C TYR A 158 -4.32 -7.74 -2.99
N TRP A 159 -3.87 -8.81 -2.33
CA TRP A 159 -4.75 -9.92 -2.00
C TRP A 159 -5.71 -9.59 -0.87
N ALA A 160 -5.30 -8.78 0.12
CA ALA A 160 -6.22 -8.27 1.14
C ALA A 160 -7.37 -7.48 0.52
N MET A 161 -7.08 -6.61 -0.44
CA MET A 161 -8.11 -5.84 -1.15
C MET A 161 -9.03 -6.76 -1.95
N ASN A 162 -8.48 -7.68 -2.75
CA ASN A 162 -9.30 -8.57 -3.58
C ASN A 162 -10.19 -9.52 -2.78
N MET A 163 -9.89 -9.74 -1.50
CA MET A 163 -10.68 -10.57 -0.60
C MET A 163 -11.72 -9.79 0.18
N ASP A 164 -11.71 -8.46 0.07
CA ASP A 164 -12.71 -7.60 0.66
C ASP A 164 -13.83 -7.31 -0.35
N LEU A 165 -15.09 -7.45 0.11
CA LEU A 165 -16.27 -7.15 -0.69
C LEU A 165 -16.34 -5.68 -1.12
N ALA A 166 -15.78 -4.75 -0.33
CA ALA A 166 -15.75 -3.34 -0.67
C ALA A 166 -15.04 -3.08 -2.01
N THR A 167 -13.93 -3.79 -2.31
CA THR A 167 -13.23 -3.70 -3.59
C THR A 167 -14.16 -4.05 -4.75
N HIS A 168 -14.94 -5.12 -4.60
CA HIS A 168 -15.82 -5.58 -5.66
C HIS A 168 -17.00 -4.65 -5.86
N TYR A 169 -17.58 -4.13 -4.78
CA TYR A 169 -18.63 -3.11 -4.88
C TYR A 169 -18.12 -1.83 -5.57
N LEU A 170 -16.86 -1.44 -5.34
CA LEU A 170 -16.25 -0.32 -6.07
C LEU A 170 -16.13 -0.62 -7.57
N LEU A 171 -15.66 -1.82 -7.93
CA LEU A 171 -15.51 -2.25 -9.34
C LEU A 171 -16.86 -2.35 -10.06
N GLU A 172 -17.93 -2.72 -9.36
CA GLU A 172 -19.29 -2.80 -9.88
C GLU A 172 -20.03 -1.45 -9.90
N GLY A 173 -19.45 -0.39 -9.34
CA GLY A 173 -20.13 0.89 -9.17
C GLY A 173 -21.30 0.83 -8.18
N ASN A 174 -21.29 -0.08 -7.21
CA ASN A 174 -22.36 -0.22 -6.22
C ASN A 174 -22.20 0.79 -5.07
N VAL A 175 -22.49 2.06 -5.39
CA VAL A 175 -22.32 3.22 -4.49
C VAL A 175 -22.97 3.04 -3.11
N PRO A 176 -24.21 2.52 -2.98
CA PRO A 176 -24.86 2.37 -1.68
C PRO A 176 -24.16 1.40 -0.71
N LYS A 177 -23.26 0.53 -1.20
CA LYS A 177 -22.56 -0.47 -0.39
C LYS A 177 -21.21 -0.03 0.12
N VAL A 178 -20.68 1.11 -0.34
CA VAL A 178 -19.35 1.60 0.03
C VAL A 178 -19.45 3.08 0.35
N SER A 179 -19.19 3.44 1.60
CA SER A 179 -19.08 4.84 2.00
C SER A 179 -17.93 5.52 1.26
N ASP A 180 -18.04 6.83 1.07
CA ASP A 180 -16.97 7.66 0.49
C ASP A 180 -15.65 7.56 1.28
N ARG A 181 -15.72 7.53 2.62
CA ARG A 181 -14.53 7.33 3.48
C ARG A 181 -13.86 5.98 3.19
N THR A 182 -14.66 4.91 3.04
CA THR A 182 -14.15 3.60 2.63
C THR A 182 -13.57 3.65 1.22
N ALA A 183 -14.27 4.26 0.26
CA ALA A 183 -13.80 4.40 -1.12
C ALA A 183 -12.43 5.10 -1.17
N LEU A 184 -12.27 6.22 -0.46
CA LEU A 184 -11.01 6.96 -0.37
C LEU A 184 -9.89 6.12 0.27
N ALA A 185 -10.17 5.34 1.31
CA ALA A 185 -9.19 4.43 1.91
C ALA A 185 -8.72 3.34 0.91
N TYR A 186 -9.62 2.77 0.12
CA TYR A 186 -9.27 1.80 -0.93
C TYR A 186 -8.51 2.47 -2.08
N GLY A 187 -8.87 3.70 -2.43
CA GLY A 187 -8.14 4.51 -3.40
C GLY A 187 -6.68 4.74 -2.98
N ARG A 188 -6.45 5.08 -1.71
CA ARG A 188 -5.10 5.23 -1.13
C ARG A 188 -4.31 3.93 -1.24
N ARG A 189 -4.90 2.80 -0.81
CA ARG A 189 -4.22 1.50 -0.86
C ARG A 189 -3.93 1.06 -2.30
N ALA A 190 -4.82 1.36 -3.26
CA ALA A 190 -4.59 1.09 -4.67
C ALA A 190 -3.40 1.90 -5.23
N VAL A 191 -3.30 3.19 -4.89
CA VAL A 191 -2.15 4.04 -5.25
C VAL A 191 -0.86 3.47 -4.65
N LEU A 192 -0.87 3.12 -3.37
CA LEU A 192 0.28 2.51 -2.70
C LEU A 192 0.79 1.27 -3.42
N VAL A 193 -0.11 0.33 -3.74
CA VAL A 193 0.24 -0.89 -4.49
C VAL A 193 0.81 -0.54 -5.87
N GLN A 194 0.22 0.40 -6.58
CA GLN A 194 0.73 0.82 -7.89
C GLN A 194 2.15 1.39 -7.82
N GLU A 195 2.45 2.21 -6.81
CA GLU A 195 3.80 2.74 -6.61
C GLU A 195 4.78 1.64 -6.22
N MET A 196 4.41 0.71 -5.32
CA MET A 196 5.26 -0.46 -5.02
C MET A 196 5.59 -1.26 -6.29
N LEU A 197 4.60 -1.51 -7.16
CA LEU A 197 4.78 -2.25 -8.41
C LEU A 197 5.64 -1.50 -9.43
N LYS A 198 5.49 -0.17 -9.55
CA LYS A 198 6.35 0.66 -10.40
C LYS A 198 7.80 0.60 -9.92
N THR A 199 8.03 0.76 -8.61
CA THR A 199 9.36 0.69 -8.01
C THR A 199 9.99 -0.70 -8.20
N LEU A 200 9.22 -1.77 -8.01
CA LEU A 200 9.69 -3.14 -8.30
C LEU A 200 10.11 -3.32 -9.76
N ASN A 201 9.35 -2.77 -10.69
CA ASN A 201 9.70 -2.84 -12.11
C ASN A 201 11.00 -2.06 -12.43
N GLN A 202 11.24 -0.95 -11.74
CA GLN A 202 12.49 -0.19 -11.88
C GLN A 202 13.69 -0.93 -11.30
N LEU A 203 13.57 -1.53 -10.11
CA LEU A 203 14.70 -2.11 -9.37
C LEU A 203 14.98 -3.58 -9.71
N ALA A 204 13.93 -4.37 -9.95
CA ALA A 204 14.01 -5.83 -9.94
C ALA A 204 13.34 -6.49 -11.15
N SER A 205 12.96 -5.73 -12.19
CA SER A 205 12.28 -6.30 -13.37
C SER A 205 13.02 -7.48 -13.99
N GLN A 206 14.35 -7.47 -14.03
CA GLN A 206 15.13 -8.57 -14.61
C GLN A 206 15.11 -9.85 -13.77
N GLN A 207 14.71 -9.77 -12.50
CA GLN A 207 14.64 -10.92 -11.58
C GLN A 207 13.33 -11.73 -11.76
N PHE A 208 12.33 -11.16 -12.45
CA PHE A 208 11.03 -11.79 -12.64
C PHE A 208 10.91 -12.56 -13.95
N SER A 209 10.31 -13.74 -13.88
CA SER A 209 9.92 -14.52 -15.06
C SER A 209 8.85 -13.78 -15.90
N PRO A 210 8.65 -14.13 -17.18
CA PRO A 210 7.59 -13.54 -17.99
C PRO A 210 6.19 -13.67 -17.37
N ALA A 211 5.87 -14.82 -16.76
CA ALA A 211 4.60 -15.04 -16.08
C ALA A 211 4.43 -14.11 -14.88
N GLN A 212 5.48 -13.95 -14.07
CA GLN A 212 5.48 -13.03 -12.93
C GLN A 212 5.31 -11.58 -13.36
N LYS A 213 6.00 -11.14 -14.43
CA LYS A 213 5.83 -9.80 -15.00
C LYS A 213 4.40 -9.54 -15.46
N GLN A 214 3.80 -10.51 -16.14
CA GLN A 214 2.40 -10.43 -16.58
C GLN A 214 1.45 -10.33 -15.38
N GLU A 215 1.71 -11.11 -14.32
CA GLU A 215 0.92 -11.06 -13.09
C GLU A 215 1.02 -9.71 -12.39
N LEU A 216 2.23 -9.16 -12.19
CA LEU A 216 2.44 -7.81 -11.63
C LEU A 216 1.73 -6.73 -12.46
N GLN A 217 1.79 -6.85 -13.80
CA GLN A 217 1.10 -5.92 -14.70
C GLN A 217 -0.43 -6.03 -14.59
N SER A 218 -0.94 -7.24 -14.36
CA SER A 218 -2.36 -7.47 -14.09
C SER A 218 -2.78 -6.83 -12.77
N TRP A 219 -1.99 -7.01 -11.70
CA TRP A 219 -2.25 -6.36 -10.42
C TRP A 219 -2.30 -4.83 -10.54
N TYR A 220 -1.37 -4.24 -11.30
CA TYR A 220 -1.36 -2.80 -11.57
C TYR A 220 -2.63 -2.33 -12.27
N LYS A 221 -3.09 -3.06 -13.30
CA LYS A 221 -4.32 -2.75 -14.04
C LYS A 221 -5.56 -2.87 -13.16
N ASN A 222 -5.64 -3.92 -12.34
CA ASN A 222 -6.73 -4.11 -11.39
C ASN A 222 -6.79 -2.94 -10.39
N MET A 223 -5.64 -2.46 -9.88
CA MET A 223 -5.62 -1.29 -9.01
C MET A 223 -6.02 0.01 -9.73
N SER A 224 -5.75 0.15 -11.03
CA SER A 224 -6.30 1.26 -11.83
C SER A 224 -7.83 1.20 -11.89
N ALA A 225 -8.41 0.02 -12.08
CA ALA A 225 -9.87 -0.17 -12.12
C ALA A 225 -10.50 0.15 -10.75
N VAL A 226 -9.87 -0.28 -9.65
CA VAL A 226 -10.31 0.09 -8.29
C VAL A 226 -10.32 1.61 -8.12
N ARG A 227 -9.26 2.30 -8.56
CA ARG A 227 -9.21 3.77 -8.50
C ARG A 227 -10.34 4.43 -9.30
N GLN A 228 -10.67 3.92 -10.48
CA GLN A 228 -11.82 4.40 -11.26
C GLN A 228 -13.14 4.17 -10.50
N GLY A 229 -13.30 3.01 -9.86
CA GLY A 229 -14.43 2.71 -8.99
C GLY A 229 -14.58 3.72 -7.84
N VAL A 230 -13.46 4.12 -7.24
CA VAL A 230 -13.43 5.17 -6.20
C VAL A 230 -13.85 6.52 -6.75
N VAL A 231 -13.32 6.94 -7.91
CA VAL A 231 -13.72 8.21 -8.55
C VAL A 231 -15.23 8.24 -8.81
N TYR A 232 -15.78 7.15 -9.36
CA TYR A 232 -17.21 7.04 -9.62
C TYR A 232 -18.05 7.08 -8.33
N ASN A 233 -17.64 6.32 -7.31
CA ASN A 233 -18.34 6.32 -6.02
C ASN A 233 -18.39 7.72 -5.40
N VAL A 234 -17.27 8.44 -5.39
CA VAL A 234 -17.21 9.82 -4.89
C VAL A 234 -18.09 10.74 -5.74
N TYR A 235 -17.99 10.67 -7.07
CA TYR A 235 -18.82 11.47 -7.96
C TYR A 235 -20.31 11.26 -7.70
N GLU A 236 -20.78 10.01 -7.69
CA GLU A 236 -22.19 9.69 -7.48
C GLU A 236 -22.69 10.11 -6.09
N THR A 237 -21.85 9.95 -5.07
CA THR A 237 -22.16 10.39 -3.70
C THR A 237 -22.39 11.90 -3.64
N TYR A 238 -21.58 12.67 -4.37
CA TYR A 238 -21.60 14.13 -4.29
C TYR A 238 -22.25 14.82 -5.50
N LYS A 239 -22.78 14.11 -6.49
CA LYS A 239 -23.25 14.67 -7.78
C LYS A 239 -24.23 15.83 -7.66
N VAL A 240 -25.13 15.78 -6.68
CA VAL A 240 -26.11 16.86 -6.44
C VAL A 240 -25.42 18.11 -5.91
N ALA A 241 -24.43 17.96 -5.03
CA ALA A 241 -23.62 19.06 -4.52
C ALA A 241 -22.70 19.62 -5.62
N ILE A 242 -22.06 18.75 -6.42
CA ILE A 242 -21.24 19.12 -7.58
C ILE A 242 -22.08 19.96 -8.56
N ALA A 243 -23.28 19.51 -8.91
CA ALA A 243 -24.15 20.23 -9.86
C ALA A 243 -24.59 21.61 -9.35
N LYS A 244 -24.69 21.79 -8.01
CA LYS A 244 -25.11 23.06 -7.39
C LYS A 244 -23.96 24.03 -7.13
N LYS A 245 -22.79 23.53 -6.74
CA LYS A 245 -21.69 24.33 -6.21
C LYS A 245 -20.34 24.11 -6.92
N GLY A 246 -20.21 23.10 -7.78
CA GLY A 246 -18.93 22.66 -8.34
C GLY A 246 -18.14 21.74 -7.39
N ILE A 247 -17.22 20.94 -7.95
CA ILE A 247 -16.43 19.95 -7.20
C ILE A 247 -15.42 20.58 -6.22
N ASP A 248 -14.94 21.79 -6.52
CA ASP A 248 -13.96 22.49 -5.69
C ASP A 248 -14.52 22.92 -4.34
N ASN A 249 -15.85 23.02 -4.24
CA ASN A 249 -16.57 23.37 -3.00
C ASN A 249 -16.98 22.14 -2.18
N ILE A 250 -16.50 20.94 -2.53
CA ILE A 250 -16.70 19.71 -1.76
C ILE A 250 -15.46 19.43 -0.94
N ASP A 251 -15.70 19.24 0.36
CA ASP A 251 -14.68 18.87 1.32
C ASP A 251 -14.35 17.38 1.22
N LEU A 252 -13.45 17.04 0.29
CA LEU A 252 -12.89 15.70 0.17
C LEU A 252 -11.66 15.60 1.07
N ASN A 253 -11.87 15.16 2.31
CA ASN A 253 -10.78 14.90 3.25
C ASN A 253 -10.07 13.59 2.89
N GLY A 254 -8.79 13.68 2.49
CA GLY A 254 -8.13 12.56 1.83
C GLY A 254 -6.63 12.75 1.57
N CYS A 255 -6.02 11.75 0.93
CA CYS A 255 -4.62 11.82 0.45
C CYS A 255 -4.57 12.89 -0.66
N PRO A 256 -3.72 13.94 -0.59
CA PRO A 256 -3.79 15.04 -1.55
C PRO A 256 -3.60 14.60 -3.02
N PRO A 257 -2.65 13.71 -3.39
CA PRO A 257 -2.59 13.14 -4.74
C PRO A 257 -3.87 12.43 -5.18
N LEU A 258 -4.50 11.68 -4.27
CA LEU A 258 -5.75 10.97 -4.56
C LEU A 258 -6.91 11.96 -4.76
N VAL A 259 -7.04 12.95 -3.87
CA VAL A 259 -8.09 13.98 -3.94
C VAL A 259 -7.92 14.82 -5.20
N SER A 260 -6.70 15.26 -5.49
CA SER A 260 -6.39 15.99 -6.73
C SER A 260 -6.73 15.15 -7.97
N GLY A 261 -6.31 13.88 -7.98
CA GLY A 261 -6.61 12.98 -9.10
C GLY A 261 -8.11 12.75 -9.29
N ILE A 262 -8.86 12.57 -8.19
CA ILE A 262 -10.33 12.45 -8.25
C ILE A 262 -10.97 13.72 -8.80
N ARG A 263 -10.55 14.91 -8.33
CA ARG A 263 -11.06 16.19 -8.82
C ARG A 263 -10.79 16.35 -10.32
N ASP A 264 -9.55 16.10 -10.75
CA ASP A 264 -9.15 16.19 -12.16
C ASP A 264 -9.95 15.22 -13.03
N ASP A 265 -10.17 13.99 -12.57
CA ASP A 265 -10.91 12.98 -13.30
C ASP A 265 -12.40 13.33 -13.41
N ILE A 266 -13.01 13.85 -12.35
CA ILE A 266 -14.39 14.35 -12.36
C ILE A 266 -14.51 15.54 -13.33
N LEU A 267 -13.61 16.53 -13.24
CA LEU A 267 -13.61 17.71 -14.12
C LEU A 267 -13.47 17.33 -15.60
N ARG A 268 -12.72 16.26 -15.90
CA ARG A 268 -12.53 15.75 -17.27
C ARG A 268 -13.62 14.77 -17.72
N GLY A 269 -14.67 14.55 -16.91
CA GLY A 269 -15.77 13.63 -17.23
C GLY A 269 -15.38 12.14 -17.22
N ARG A 270 -14.23 11.80 -16.62
CA ARG A 270 -13.69 10.43 -16.58
C ARG A 270 -14.25 9.58 -15.44
N ALA A 271 -15.18 10.13 -14.65
CA ALA A 271 -15.83 9.41 -13.56
C ALA A 271 -16.79 8.29 -14.02
N SER A 272 -17.01 8.08 -15.32
CA SER A 272 -17.89 7.03 -15.82
C SER A 272 -17.19 5.65 -15.80
N ILE A 273 -17.68 4.72 -14.98
CA ILE A 273 -17.40 3.30 -15.20
C ILE A 273 -18.23 2.86 -16.40
N ARG A 274 -17.59 2.39 -17.47
CA ARG A 274 -18.29 1.61 -18.49
C ARG A 274 -18.57 0.25 -17.86
N LEU A 275 -19.79 0.03 -17.39
CA LEU A 275 -20.27 -1.31 -17.13
C LEU A 275 -20.40 -1.97 -18.50
N GLU A 276 -19.62 -3.03 -18.77
CA GLU A 276 -19.90 -3.89 -19.92
C GLU A 276 -21.29 -4.51 -19.69
N GLU A 277 -22.22 -4.25 -20.62
CA GLU A 277 -23.54 -4.90 -20.67
C GLU A 277 -23.40 -6.40 -21.01
#